data_AF-A0AAW5LJ83-F1
#
_entry.id   AF-A0AAW5LJ83-F1
#
_cell.length_a   1.000
_cell.length_b   1.000
_cell.length_c   1.000
_cell.angle_alpha   90.00
_cell.angle_beta   90.00
_cell.angle_gamma   90.00
#
_symmetry.space_group_name_H-M   'P 1'
#
loop_
_entity.id
_entity.type
_entity.pdbx_description
1 polymer ?
#
loop_
_entity_poly.entity_id
_entity_poly.type
_entity_poly.pdbx_seq_one_letter_code
_entity_poly.pdbx_strand_id
1 'polypeptide(L)'
;MNTLLNIDLLNELIDQRVDEKLKELRNEQLPREMTMKELVAETGWSEYYIKKNIINRNYFRRKIEPFTTFSKNGRGKFSFDRRKMIEFIEEYKEEIIERAKNG
;
A
#
# COMPACT_ATOMS: atom_id res chain seq x y z
N MET A 1 -31.99 10.43 24.62
CA MET A 1 -31.18 10.65 23.40
C MET A 1 -29.77 10.09 23.60
N ASN A 2 -29.60 8.78 23.74
CA ASN A 2 -28.27 8.14 23.92
C ASN A 2 -28.18 6.74 23.29
N THR A 3 -29.31 6.08 23.05
CA THR A 3 -29.37 4.73 22.47
C THR A 3 -29.18 4.71 20.95
N LEU A 4 -29.70 5.70 20.22
CA LEU A 4 -29.54 5.79 18.76
C LEU A 4 -28.08 6.07 18.37
N LEU A 5 -27.41 7.00 19.06
CA LEU A 5 -25.99 7.31 18.85
C LEU A 5 -25.07 6.09 19.06
N ASN A 6 -25.45 5.18 19.97
CA ASN A 6 -24.70 3.95 20.22
C ASN A 6 -24.91 2.88 19.13
N ILE A 7 -26.07 2.87 18.47
CA ILE A 7 -26.35 1.93 17.37
C ILE A 7 -25.60 2.38 16.11
N ASP A 8 -25.61 3.69 15.82
CA ASP A 8 -24.90 4.24 14.67
C ASP A 8 -23.39 4.00 14.79
N LEU A 9 -22.80 4.27 15.96
CA LEU A 9 -21.39 3.99 16.22
C LEU A 9 -21.06 2.49 16.12
N LEU A 10 -21.95 1.61 16.58
CA LEU A 10 -21.75 0.17 16.49
C LEU A 10 -21.79 -0.30 15.03
N ASN A 11 -22.69 0.25 14.21
CA ASN A 11 -22.76 -0.06 12.79
C ASN A 11 -21.50 0.41 12.05
N GLU A 12 -21.01 1.63 12.34
CA GLU A 12 -19.74 2.13 11.76
C GLU A 12 -18.55 1.22 12.11
N LEU A 13 -18.47 0.74 13.36
CA LEU A 13 -17.41 -0.18 13.78
C LEU A 13 -17.54 -1.56 13.12
N ILE A 14 -18.76 -2.06 12.91
CA ILE A 14 -19.02 -3.31 12.20
C ILE A 14 -18.59 -3.17 10.74
N ASP A 15 -18.97 -2.09 10.06
CA ASP A 15 -18.61 -1.85 8.67
C ASP A 15 -17.08 -1.77 8.49
N GLN A 16 -16.40 -1.03 9.36
CA GLN A 16 -14.93 -0.99 9.38
C GLN A 16 -14.32 -2.38 9.56
N ARG A 17 -14.86 -3.17 10.50
CA ARG A 17 -14.34 -4.52 10.76
C ARG A 17 -14.59 -5.49 9.61
N VAL A 18 -15.73 -5.37 8.95
CA VAL A 18 -16.07 -6.15 7.74
C VAL A 18 -15.12 -5.79 6.61
N ASP A 19 -14.85 -4.50 6.38
CA ASP A 19 -13.93 -4.04 5.34
C ASP A 19 -12.49 -4.53 5.58
N GLU A 20 -12.00 -4.44 6.81
CA GLU A 20 -10.72 -5.02 7.21
C GLU A 20 -10.67 -6.52 6.91
N LYS A 21 -11.72 -7.26 7.28
CA LYS A 21 -11.77 -8.71 7.08
C LYS A 21 -11.85 -9.09 5.61
N LEU A 22 -12.58 -8.33 4.80
CA LEU A 22 -12.61 -8.52 3.35
C LEU A 22 -11.25 -8.23 2.70
N LYS A 23 -10.53 -7.23 3.19
CA LYS A 23 -9.17 -6.92 2.75
C LYS A 23 -8.20 -8.06 3.08
N GLU A 24 -8.27 -8.61 4.30
CA GLU A 24 -7.50 -9.81 4.69
C GLU A 24 -7.79 -10.99 3.75
N LEU A 25 -9.06 -11.33 3.55
CA LEU A 25 -9.47 -12.48 2.72
C LEU A 25 -9.06 -12.32 1.25
N ARG A 26 -9.12 -11.09 0.72
CA ARG A 26 -8.61 -10.80 -0.64
C ARG A 26 -7.11 -10.99 -0.72
N ASN A 27 -6.37 -10.57 0.31
CA ASN A 27 -4.92 -10.76 0.37
C ASN A 27 -4.52 -12.24 0.49
N GLU A 28 -5.34 -13.07 1.15
CA GLU A 28 -5.12 -14.52 1.23
C GLU A 28 -5.29 -15.24 -0.12
N GLN A 29 -6.18 -14.73 -0.99
CA GLN A 29 -6.43 -15.33 -2.31
C GLN A 29 -5.41 -14.90 -3.38
N LEU A 30 -4.75 -13.77 -3.17
CA LEU A 30 -3.79 -13.23 -4.13
C LEU A 30 -2.39 -13.80 -3.89
N PRO A 31 -1.54 -13.90 -4.93
CA PRO A 31 -0.15 -14.28 -4.75
C PRO A 31 0.55 -13.34 -3.76
N ARG A 32 1.38 -13.92 -2.88
CA ARG A 32 2.16 -13.18 -1.89
C ARG A 32 3.02 -12.09 -2.52
N GLU A 33 3.58 -12.38 -3.69
CA GLU A 33 4.35 -11.43 -4.48
C GLU A 33 3.47 -10.72 -5.50
N MET A 34 3.72 -9.44 -5.74
CA MET A 34 3.08 -8.67 -6.79
C MET A 34 4.10 -7.92 -7.66
N THR A 35 3.71 -7.69 -8.90
CA THR A 35 4.46 -6.92 -9.89
C THR A 35 4.18 -5.42 -9.75
N MET A 36 5.00 -4.59 -10.39
CA MET A 36 4.73 -3.14 -10.52
C MET A 36 3.35 -2.85 -11.15
N LYS A 37 2.90 -3.67 -12.10
CA LYS A 37 1.60 -3.47 -12.75
C LYS A 37 0.44 -3.67 -11.77
N GLU A 38 0.54 -4.68 -10.91
CA GLU A 38 -0.45 -4.95 -9.87
C GLU A 38 -0.43 -3.86 -8.80
N LEU A 39 0.77 -3.45 -8.36
CA LEU A 39 0.93 -2.33 -7.42
C LEU A 39 0.28 -1.03 -7.93
N VAL A 40 0.43 -0.72 -9.23
CA VAL A 40 -0.25 0.42 -9.87
C VAL A 40 -1.77 0.25 -9.82
N ALA A 41 -2.28 -0.95 -10.07
CA ALA A 41 -3.71 -1.22 -10.05
C ALA A 41 -4.32 -1.10 -8.64
N GLU A 42 -3.59 -1.54 -7.61
CA GLU A 42 -4.06 -1.49 -6.21
C GLU A 42 -3.99 -0.10 -5.60
N THR A 43 -2.98 0.69 -5.96
CA THR A 43 -2.76 2.01 -5.37
C THR A 43 -3.40 3.15 -6.17
N GLY A 44 -3.69 2.91 -7.44
CA GLY A 44 -4.09 3.94 -8.40
C GLY A 44 -2.96 4.91 -8.77
N TRP A 45 -1.72 4.68 -8.30
CA TRP A 45 -0.58 5.53 -8.59
C TRP A 45 0.10 5.12 -9.89
N SER A 46 0.62 6.08 -10.65
CA SER A 46 1.35 5.76 -11.87
C SER A 46 2.68 5.08 -11.55
N GLU A 47 3.12 4.18 -12.43
CA GLU A 47 4.44 3.53 -12.31
C GLU A 47 5.57 4.56 -12.21
N TYR A 48 5.48 5.66 -12.97
CA TYR A 48 6.42 6.77 -12.89
C TYR A 48 6.45 7.39 -11.49
N TYR A 49 5.28 7.64 -10.88
CA TYR A 49 5.19 8.23 -9.56
C TYR A 49 5.81 7.33 -8.49
N ILE A 50 5.49 6.04 -8.51
CA ILE A 50 6.06 5.04 -7.60
C ILE A 50 7.58 4.98 -7.75
N LYS A 51 8.09 4.93 -8.99
CA LYS A 51 9.53 4.91 -9.24
C LYS A 51 10.21 6.18 -8.73
N LYS A 52 9.69 7.35 -9.11
CA LYS A 52 10.27 8.65 -8.74
C LYS A 52 10.27 8.86 -7.23
N ASN A 53 9.15 8.58 -6.56
CA ASN A 53 8.95 9.00 -5.18
C ASN A 53 9.19 7.92 -4.13
N ILE A 54 9.24 6.64 -4.52
CA ILE A 54 9.49 5.54 -3.58
C ILE A 54 10.81 4.85 -3.92
N ILE A 55 10.91 4.28 -5.12
CA ILE A 55 12.05 3.41 -5.49
C ILE A 55 13.36 4.18 -5.65
N ASN A 56 13.31 5.37 -6.24
CA ASN A 56 14.47 6.21 -6.50
C ASN A 56 14.81 7.16 -5.34
N ARG A 57 13.93 7.28 -4.34
CA ARG A 57 14.22 8.06 -3.12
C ARG A 57 14.87 7.15 -2.09
N ASN A 58 16.16 7.39 -1.80
CA ASN A 58 16.95 6.58 -0.85
C ASN A 58 16.29 6.38 0.52
N TYR A 59 15.49 7.36 1.00
CA TYR A 59 14.76 7.23 2.26
C TYR A 59 13.71 6.11 2.21
N PHE A 60 12.80 6.14 1.23
CA PHE A 60 11.76 5.12 1.09
C PHE A 60 12.29 3.80 0.54
N ARG A 61 13.27 3.86 -0.38
CA ARG A 61 13.92 2.68 -0.94
C ARG A 61 14.43 1.72 0.14
N ARG A 62 15.13 2.24 1.15
CA ARG A 62 15.67 1.46 2.27
C ARG A 62 14.58 0.80 3.12
N LYS A 63 13.39 1.39 3.20
CA LYS A 63 12.25 0.85 3.95
C LYS A 63 11.60 -0.33 3.23
N ILE A 64 11.54 -0.29 1.90
CA ILE A 64 10.92 -1.35 1.09
C ILE A 64 11.90 -2.47 0.71
N GLU A 65 13.21 -2.22 0.77
CA GLU A 65 14.25 -3.17 0.40
C GLU A 65 14.14 -4.56 1.06
N PRO A 66 13.78 -4.70 2.35
CA PRO A 66 13.65 -6.01 2.99
C PRO A 66 12.55 -6.91 2.39
N PHE A 67 11.62 -6.35 1.61
CA PHE A 67 10.49 -7.07 1.04
C PHE A 67 10.27 -6.75 -0.44
N THR A 68 11.28 -6.19 -1.09
CA THR A 68 11.26 -5.86 -2.51
C THR A 68 12.43 -6.52 -3.20
N THR A 69 12.14 -7.33 -4.22
CA THR A 69 13.17 -7.75 -5.17
C THR A 69 13.31 -6.67 -6.22
N PHE A 70 14.36 -5.87 -6.08
CA PHE A 70 14.75 -4.92 -7.10
C PHE A 70 15.32 -5.64 -8.31
N SER A 71 15.01 -5.12 -9.51
CA SER A 71 15.68 -5.55 -10.72
C SER A 71 17.20 -5.42 -10.57
N LYS A 72 17.92 -6.54 -10.69
CA LYS A 72 19.35 -6.51 -11.00
C LYS A 72 19.51 -5.81 -12.36
N ASN A 73 20.20 -4.67 -12.38
CA ASN A 73 20.60 -3.92 -13.58
C ASN A 73 19.51 -3.11 -14.32
N GLY A 74 18.36 -2.82 -13.70
CA GLY A 74 17.31 -1.95 -14.27
C GLY A 74 16.54 -2.53 -15.47
N ARG A 75 16.77 -3.80 -15.84
CA ARG A 75 16.14 -4.52 -16.96
C ARG A 75 15.28 -5.73 -16.54
N GLY A 76 15.09 -5.93 -15.24
CA GLY A 76 14.31 -7.00 -14.63
C GLY A 76 12.97 -6.52 -14.08
N LYS A 77 12.09 -7.47 -13.75
CA LYS A 77 10.78 -7.18 -13.14
C LYS A 77 10.94 -6.87 -11.65
N PHE A 78 10.28 -5.83 -11.16
CA PHE A 78 10.12 -5.63 -9.72
C PHE A 78 9.17 -6.70 -9.17
N SER A 79 9.52 -7.25 -8.01
CA SER A 79 8.62 -8.07 -7.19
C SER A 79 8.53 -7.47 -5.81
N PHE A 80 7.33 -7.38 -5.27
CA PHE A 80 7.06 -6.82 -3.95
C PHE A 80 6.27 -7.84 -3.15
N ASP A 81 6.60 -8.04 -1.88
CA ASP A 81 5.65 -8.66 -0.94
C ASP A 81 4.41 -7.76 -0.88
N ARG A 82 3.29 -8.29 -1.36
CA ARG A 82 2.04 -7.57 -1.58
C ARG A 82 1.58 -6.88 -0.31
N ARG A 83 1.44 -7.66 0.77
CA ARG A 83 0.95 -7.18 2.06
C ARG A 83 1.84 -6.06 2.60
N LYS A 84 3.15 -6.32 2.68
CA LYS A 84 4.11 -5.34 3.26
C LYS A 84 4.19 -4.05 2.45
N MET A 85 4.10 -4.13 1.13
CA MET A 85 4.13 -2.94 0.28
C MET A 85 2.85 -2.11 0.41
N ILE A 86 1.67 -2.74 0.49
CA ILE A 86 0.42 -2.01 0.73
C ILE A 86 0.42 -1.36 2.13
N GLU A 87 0.82 -2.11 3.17
CA GLU A 87 0.99 -1.56 4.53
C GLU A 87 1.95 -0.36 4.53
N PHE A 88 3.10 -0.48 3.85
CA PHE A 88 4.04 0.63 3.69
C PHE A 88 3.43 1.84 2.99
N ILE A 89 2.67 1.65 1.91
CA ILE A 89 2.04 2.77 1.20
C ILE A 89 0.99 3.45 2.06
N GLU A 90 0.23 2.70 2.85
CA GLU A 90 -0.75 3.26 3.79
C GLU A 90 -0.08 4.04 4.91
N GLU A 91 0.96 3.47 5.54
CA GLU A 91 1.71 4.11 6.63
C GLU A 91 2.40 5.41 6.18
N TYR A 92 2.99 5.42 4.98
CA TYR A 92 3.81 6.55 4.49
C TYR A 92 3.09 7.43 3.47
N LYS A 93 1.78 7.25 3.24
CA LYS A 93 1.04 7.92 2.16
C LYS A 93 1.22 9.43 2.15
N GLU A 94 0.99 10.05 3.30
CA GLU A 94 1.08 11.51 3.47
C GLU A 94 2.52 12.00 3.27
N GLU A 95 3.50 11.32 3.88
CA GLU A 95 4.91 11.69 3.75
C GLU A 95 5.40 11.56 2.29
N ILE A 96 4.95 10.53 1.57
CA ILE A 96 5.25 10.35 0.13
C ILE A 96 4.70 11.54 -0.67
N ILE A 97 3.44 11.94 -0.42
CA ILE A 97 2.79 13.04 -1.11
C ILE A 97 3.48 14.38 -0.80
N GLU A 98 3.77 14.66 0.46
CA GLU A 98 4.45 15.90 0.88
C GLU A 98 5.84 16.00 0.26
N ARG A 99 6.64 14.94 0.33
CA ARG A 99 7.98 14.93 -0.26
C ARG A 99 7.94 15.01 -1.79
N ALA A 100 6.90 14.49 -2.44
CA ALA A 100 6.71 14.60 -3.87
C ALA A 100 6.35 16.03 -4.34
N LYS A 101 5.72 16.83 -3.48
CA LYS A 101 5.47 18.27 -3.74
C LYS A 101 6.74 19.11 -3.57
N ASN A 102 7.63 18.70 -2.67
CA ASN A 102 8.81 19.45 -2.26
C ASN A 102 10.11 19.09 -3.00
N GLY A 103 10.09 18.21 -4.01
CA GLY A 103 11.27 17.87 -4.81
C GLY A 103 10.96 17.20 -6.13
#